data_AF-A0A850DYF7-F1
#
_entry.id   AF-A0A850DYF7-F1
#
_cell.length_a   1.000
_cell.length_b   1.000
_cell.length_c   1.000
_cell.angle_alpha   90.00
_cell.angle_beta   90.00
_cell.angle_gamma   90.00
#
_symmetry.space_group_name_H-M   'P 1'
#
loop_
_entity.id
_entity.type
_entity.pdbx_description
1 polymer ?
#
loop_
_entity_poly.entity_id
_entity_poly.type
_entity_poly.pdbx_seq_one_letter_code
_entity_poly.pdbx_strand_id
1 'polypeptide(L)' 'MAHVHPLTWRQDSATAWSALDGETVLGTIVLERQYELASADNSVRGSHSSLGSAQAQLEAWHQWSTASPGDGGR' A
#
# COMPACT_ATOMS: atom_id res chain seq x y z
N MET A 1 -8.77 19.65 3.11
CA MET A 1 -7.75 18.73 3.67
C MET A 1 -8.21 17.33 3.34
N ALA A 2 -7.66 16.69 2.31
CA ALA A 2 -8.00 15.31 2.01
C ALA A 2 -7.67 14.47 3.24
N HIS A 3 -8.66 13.79 3.80
CA HIS A 3 -8.42 12.83 4.86
C HIS A 3 -7.56 11.72 4.25
N VAL A 4 -6.25 11.77 4.51
CA VAL A 4 -5.35 10.66 4.19
C VAL A 4 -5.77 9.54 5.12
N HIS A 5 -6.61 8.64 4.60
CA HIS A 5 -6.93 7.41 5.31
C HIS A 5 -5.66 6.55 5.26
N PRO A 6 -5.01 6.29 6.41
CA PRO A 6 -3.87 5.40 6.44
C PRO A 6 -4.35 4.00 6.03
N LEU A 7 -3.57 3.33 5.20
CA LEU A 7 -3.88 1.95 4.82
C LEU A 7 -3.88 1.09 6.08
N THR A 8 -4.91 0.26 6.21
CA THR A 8 -4.97 -0.70 7.31
C THR A 8 -4.13 -1.90 6.93
N TRP A 9 -3.03 -2.10 7.64
CA TRP A 9 -2.18 -3.27 7.44
C TRP A 9 -2.68 -4.42 8.30
N ARG A 10 -3.09 -5.52 7.65
CA ARG A 10 -3.44 -6.77 8.29
C ARG A 10 -2.35 -7.80 8.05
N GLN A 11 -1.84 -8.38 9.11
CA GLN A 11 -1.00 -9.56 8.99
C GLN A 11 -1.89 -10.78 8.72
N ASP A 12 -1.77 -11.34 7.52
CA ASP A 12 -2.53 -12.53 7.10
C ASP A 12 -1.79 -13.81 7.52
N SER A 13 -0.45 -13.75 7.56
CA SER A 13 0.41 -14.85 8.01
C SER A 13 1.73 -14.33 8.60
N ALA A 14 2.54 -15.23 9.18
CA ALA A 14 3.85 -14.88 9.73
C ALA A 14 4.77 -14.17 8.72
N THR A 15 4.58 -14.45 7.43
CA THR A 15 5.36 -13.91 6.32
C THR A 15 4.51 -13.15 5.30
N ALA A 16 3.24 -12.84 5.60
CA ALA A 16 2.37 -12.16 4.65
C ALA A 16 1.52 -11.08 5.31
N TRP A 17 1.47 -9.92 4.66
CA TRP A 17 0.68 -8.77 5.09
C TRP A 17 -0.15 -8.26 3.92
N SER A 18 -1.37 -7.83 4.19
CA SER A 18 -2.24 -7.21 3.22
C SER A 18 -2.52 -5.78 3.65
N ALA A 19 -2.44 -4.86 2.70
CA ALA A 19 -2.89 -3.49 2.86
C ALA A 19 -4.36 -3.41 2.43
N LEU A 20 -5.21 -2.95 3.34
CA LEU A 20 -6.63 -2.74 3.12
C LEU A 20 -6.96 -1.26 3.16
N ASP A 21 -7.80 -0.84 2.22
CA ASP A 21 -8.54 0.42 2.28
C ASP A 21 -10.03 0.07 2.51
N GLY A 22 -10.46 0.25 3.77
CA GLY A 22 -11.74 -0.27 4.23
C GLY A 22 -11.83 -1.80 4.06
N GLU A 23 -12.65 -2.24 3.11
CA GLU A 23 -12.88 -3.66 2.79
C GLU A 23 -12.07 -4.14 1.56
N THR A 24 -11.37 -3.26 0.87
CA THR A 24 -10.67 -3.57 -0.38
C THR A 24 -9.18 -3.84 -0.12
N VAL A 25 -8.66 -4.96 -0.61
CA VAL A 25 -7.21 -5.23 -0.58
C VAL A 25 -6.54 -4.50 -1.73
N LEU A 26 -5.66 -3.55 -1.40
CA LEU A 26 -4.93 -2.75 -2.38
C LEU A 26 -3.56 -3.35 -2.74
N GLY A 27 -2.99 -4.14 -1.85
CA GLY A 27 -1.71 -4.79 -2.08
C GLY A 27 -1.34 -5.75 -0.98
N THR A 28 -0.34 -6.57 -1.27
CA THR A 28 0.21 -7.57 -0.38
C THR A 28 1.72 -7.42 -0.28
N ILE A 29 2.26 -7.76 0.87
CA ILE A 29 3.68 -7.91 1.11
C ILE A 29 3.91 -9.35 1.52
N VAL A 30 4.85 -10.03 0.85
CA VAL A 30 5.26 -11.38 1.20
C VAL A 30 6.74 -11.38 1.55
N LEU A 31 7.10 -11.99 2.67
CA LEU A 31 8.48 -12.22 3.07
C LEU A 31 8.93 -13.59 2.55
N GLU A 32 9.68 -13.56 1.44
CA GLU A 32 10.40 -14.72 0.94
C GLU A 32 11.90 -14.61 1.28
N ARG A 33 12.70 -14.04 0.37
CA ARG A 33 14.09 -13.65 0.64
C ARG A 33 14.19 -12.22 1.18
N GLN A 34 13.25 -11.37 0.74
CA GLN A 34 13.10 -9.97 1.09
C GLN A 34 11.59 -9.69 1.18
N TYR A 35 11.20 -8.51 1.66
CA TYR A 35 9.82 -8.07 1.68
C TYR A 35 9.42 -7.66 0.26
N GLU A 36 8.69 -8.53 -0.43
CA GLU A 36 8.21 -8.29 -1.78
C GLU A 36 6.81 -7.70 -1.70
N LEU A 37 6.70 -6.43 -2.10
CA LEU A 37 5.47 -5.71 -2.27
C LEU A 37 4.90 -5.98 -3.66
N ALA A 38 3.61 -6.29 -3.72
CA ALA A 38 2.81 -6.31 -4.93
C ALA A 38 1.45 -5.66 -4.68
N SER A 39 1.09 -4.65 -5.45
CA SER A 39 -0.28 -4.12 -5.48
C SER A 39 -1.24 -5.10 -6.16
N ALA A 40 -2.53 -5.04 -5.83
CA ALA A 40 -3.55 -5.91 -6.40
C ALA A 40 -3.67 -5.76 -7.93
N ASP A 41 -3.43 -4.55 -8.44
CA ASP A 41 -3.40 -4.22 -9.87
C ASP A 41 -2.01 -4.40 -10.50
N ASN A 42 -1.01 -4.81 -9.71
CA ASN A 42 0.39 -4.95 -10.13
C ASN A 42 1.05 -3.65 -10.65
N SER A 43 0.39 -2.50 -10.45
CA SER A 43 0.87 -1.14 -10.76
C SER A 43 2.10 -0.74 -9.93
N VAL A 44 2.13 -1.14 -8.66
CA VAL A 44 3.29 -1.03 -7.76
C VAL A 44 3.81 -2.41 -7.41
N ARG A 45 5.12 -2.59 -7.56
CA ARG A 45 5.86 -3.76 -7.11
C ARG A 45 7.27 -3.36 -6.67
N GLY A 46 7.82 -4.05 -5.69
CA GLY A 46 9.16 -3.75 -5.19
C GLY A 46 9.66 -4.78 -4.19
N SER A 47 10.98 -4.94 -4.11
CA SER A 47 11.62 -5.78 -3.10
C SER A 47 12.36 -4.90 -2.10
N HIS A 48 12.09 -5.10 -0.82
CA HIS A 48 12.62 -4.27 0.26
C HIS A 48 13.28 -5.12 1.35
N SER A 49 14.34 -4.58 1.96
CA SER A 49 15.00 -5.24 3.09
C SER A 49 14.19 -5.17 4.40
N SER A 50 13.18 -4.28 4.47
CA SER A 50 12.37 -4.04 5.66
C SER A 50 10.89 -3.90 5.32
N LEU A 51 10.02 -4.43 6.18
CA LEU A 51 8.56 -4.34 6.06
C LEU A 51 8.09 -2.88 5.96
N GLY A 52 8.57 -2.00 6.84
CA GLY A 52 8.17 -0.59 6.86
C GLY A 52 8.49 0.17 5.57
N SER A 53 9.59 -0.18 4.88
CA SER A 53 9.90 0.41 3.57
C SER A 53 8.90 0.00 2.49
N ALA A 54 8.52 -1.28 2.49
CA ALA A 54 7.50 -1.80 1.57
C ALA A 54 6.13 -1.17 1.85
N GLN A 55 5.77 -1.02 3.13
CA GLN A 55 4.52 -0.37 3.53
C GLN A 55 4.48 1.09 3.06
N ALA A 56 5.52 1.86 3.37
CA ALA A 56 5.63 3.26 3.00
C ALA A 56 5.55 3.48 1.48
N GLN A 57 6.12 2.59 0.66
CA GLN A 57 6.02 2.69 -0.79
C GLN A 57 4.58 2.54 -1.28
N LEU A 58 3.83 1.57 -0.76
CA LEU A 58 2.42 1.38 -1.14
C LEU A 58 1.55 2.53 -0.63
N GLU A 59 1.78 3.00 0.58
CA GLU A 59 1.06 4.15 1.15
C GLU A 59 1.28 5.42 0.33
N ALA A 60 2.52 5.71 -0.07
CA ALA A 60 2.83 6.86 -0.91
C ALA A 60 2.14 6.78 -2.27
N TRP A 61 2.16 5.59 -2.91
CA TRP A 61 1.44 5.39 -4.16
C TRP A 61 -0.07 5.56 -4.00
N HIS A 62 -0.67 4.99 -2.95
CA HIS A 62 -2.10 5.12 -2.69
C HIS A 62 -2.49 6.59 -2.48
N GLN A 63 -1.67 7.33 -1.73
CA GLN A 63 -1.86 8.77 -1.56
C GLN A 63 -1.83 9.52 -2.89
N TRP A 64 -0.88 9.22 -3.77
CA TRP A 64 -0.81 9.87 -5.08
C TRP A 64 -1.98 9.48 -6.00
N SER A 65 -2.39 8.21 -5.97
CA SER A 65 -3.49 7.71 -6.79
C SER A 65 -4.85 8.30 -6.36
N THR A 66 -5.08 8.41 -5.05
CA THR A 66 -6.30 8.99 -4.47
C THR A 66 -6.29 10.52 -4.48
N ALA A 67 -5.11 11.16 -4.52
CA ALA A 67 -4.96 12.61 -4.63
C ALA A 67 -5.30 13.17 -6.03
N SER A 68 -5.97 12.41 -6.91
CA SER A 68 -6.44 12.91 -8.19
C SER A 68 -7.23 14.23 -8.04
N PRO A 69 -7.02 15.20 -8.95
CA PRO A 69 -7.34 16.62 -8.74
C PRO A 69 -8.85 16.89 -8.86
N GLY A 70 -9.58 16.71 -7.76
CA GLY A 70 -10.99 17.11 -7.63
C GLY A 70 -11.24 18.38 -6.83
N ASP A 71 -10.22 18.93 -6.16
CA ASP A 71 -10.37 20.08 -5.24
C ASP A 71 -9.39 21.20 -5.64
N GLY A 72 -9.73 21.90 -6.72
CA GLY A 72 -8.98 23.07 -7.20
C GLY A 72 -9.73 23.91 -8.24
N GLY A 73 -11.05 23.72 -8.36
CA GLY A 73 -11.92 24.54 -9.18
C GLY A 73 -12.72 25.50 -8.32
N ARG A 74 -12.18 26.70 -8.06
CA ARG A 74 -12.87 28.01 -8.21
C ARG A 74 -11.95 29.16 -7.82
#